data_AF-A0A6N6PMM3-F1
#
_entry.id   AF-A0A6N6PMM3-F1
#
_cell.length_a   1.000
_cell.length_b   1.000
_cell.length_c   1.000
_cell.angle_alpha   90.00
_cell.angle_beta   90.00
_cell.angle_gamma   90.00
#
_symmetry.space_group_name_H-M   'P 1'
#
loop_
_entity.id
_entity.type
_entity.pdbx_description
1 polymer ?
#
loop_
_entity_poly.entity_id
_entity_poly.type
_entity_poly.pdbx_seq_one_letter_code
_entity_poly.pdbx_strand_id
1 'polypeptide(L)'
;MKTLRLLLATLALAALTFTAQAAEKAPALPIEQALKLAQGYLQRNDPKGVIVGLTLEKGALLGGTQRWYAKWAAPIRRAGKTEIGLEIAMDGTLTRVVGRGALVLP
;
A
#
# COMPACT_ATOMS: atom_id res chain seq x y z
N MET A 1 -56.75 4.52 -6.66
CA MET A 1 -55.60 5.48 -6.56
C MET A 1 -54.61 5.17 -5.43
N LYS A 2 -55.00 4.47 -4.34
CA LYS A 2 -54.09 4.16 -3.21
C LYS A 2 -52.97 3.14 -3.55
N THR A 3 -53.25 2.20 -4.45
CA THR A 3 -52.29 1.17 -4.89
C THR A 3 -51.14 1.70 -5.74
N LEU A 4 -51.36 2.76 -6.52
CA LEU A 4 -50.32 3.37 -7.36
C LEU A 4 -49.25 4.12 -6.53
N ARG A 5 -49.65 4.72 -5.40
CA ARG A 5 -48.75 5.46 -4.50
C ARG A 5 -47.82 4.52 -3.71
N LEU A 6 -48.31 3.34 -3.36
CA LEU A 6 -47.50 2.31 -2.68
C LEU A 6 -46.41 1.73 -3.59
N LEU A 7 -46.70 1.60 -4.90
CA LEU A 7 -45.77 1.09 -5.91
C LEU A 7 -44.61 2.06 -6.19
N LEU A 8 -44.89 3.37 -6.19
CA LEU A 8 -43.86 4.41 -6.32
C LEU A 8 -42.97 4.50 -5.07
N ALA A 9 -43.53 4.27 -3.88
CA ALA A 9 -42.77 4.29 -2.62
C ALA A 9 -41.80 3.09 -2.51
N THR A 10 -42.20 1.90 -2.97
CA THR A 10 -41.31 0.72 -2.98
C THR A 10 -40.21 0.81 -4.04
N LEU A 11 -40.48 1.41 -5.20
CA LEU A 11 -39.47 1.66 -6.24
C LEU A 11 -38.40 2.66 -5.77
N ALA A 12 -38.79 3.70 -5.03
CA ALA A 12 -37.84 4.66 -4.45
C ALA A 12 -36.96 4.02 -3.36
N LEU A 13 -37.49 3.08 -2.58
CA LEU A 13 -36.75 2.40 -1.52
C LEU A 13 -35.75 1.37 -2.09
N ALA A 14 -36.08 0.72 -3.21
CA ALA A 14 -35.19 -0.22 -3.89
C ALA A 14 -33.99 0.46 -4.60
N ALA A 15 -34.09 1.75 -4.94
CA ALA A 15 -32.99 2.49 -5.55
C ALA A 15 -31.88 2.85 -4.53
N LEU A 16 -32.19 2.86 -3.23
CA LEU A 16 -31.24 3.25 -2.17
C LEU A 16 -30.36 2.09 -1.67
N THR A 17 -30.75 0.83 -1.92
CA THR A 17 -29.99 -0.35 -1.46
C THR A 17 -28.82 -0.73 -2.38
N PHE A 18 -28.70 -0.12 -3.57
CA PHE A 18 -27.64 -0.41 -4.55
C PHE A 18 -26.30 0.30 -4.29
N THR A 19 -26.18 1.10 -3.22
CA THR A 19 -24.96 1.88 -2.95
C THR A 19 -23.91 1.14 -2.11
N ALA A 20 -24.19 -0.07 -1.65
CA ALA A 20 -23.41 -0.71 -0.59
C ALA A 20 -22.61 -1.95 -1.04
N GLN A 21 -21.78 -1.83 -2.08
CA GLN A 21 -20.69 -2.79 -2.31
C GLN A 21 -19.45 -2.08 -2.86
N ALA A 22 -18.84 -1.21 -2.05
CA ALA A 22 -17.41 -0.98 -2.18
C ALA A 22 -16.69 -2.24 -1.67
N ALA A 23 -16.65 -3.29 -2.49
CA ALA A 23 -15.76 -4.41 -2.25
C ALA A 23 -14.35 -3.83 -2.13
N GLU A 24 -13.75 -3.97 -0.95
CA GLU A 24 -12.38 -3.54 -0.72
C GLU A 24 -11.49 -4.38 -1.64
N LYS A 25 -11.18 -3.81 -2.82
CA LYS A 25 -10.45 -4.51 -3.87
C LYS A 25 -9.12 -4.97 -3.28
N ALA A 26 -8.83 -6.27 -3.44
CA ALA A 26 -7.52 -6.80 -3.16
C ALA A 26 -6.45 -5.93 -3.86
N PRO A 27 -5.28 -5.72 -3.23
CA PRO A 27 -4.22 -4.94 -3.86
C PRO A 27 -3.84 -5.58 -5.19
N ALA A 28 -3.66 -4.76 -6.23
CA ALA A 28 -3.32 -5.26 -7.56
C ALA A 28 -1.99 -6.02 -7.58
N LEU A 29 -1.08 -5.70 -6.64
CA LEU A 29 0.13 -6.46 -6.37
C LEU A 29 -0.06 -7.32 -5.10
N PRO A 30 -0.07 -8.67 -5.21
CA PRO A 30 -0.14 -9.56 -4.06
C PRO A 30 1.06 -9.41 -3.12
N ILE A 31 0.86 -9.73 -1.84
CA ILE A 31 1.89 -9.59 -0.81
C ILE A 31 3.12 -10.46 -1.09
N GLU A 32 2.93 -11.66 -1.65
CA GLU A 32 4.00 -12.59 -2.00
C GLU A 32 4.90 -12.02 -3.10
N GLN A 33 4.29 -11.34 -4.08
CA GLN A 33 5.02 -10.69 -5.16
C GLN A 33 5.78 -9.45 -4.65
N ALA A 34 5.16 -8.66 -3.78
CA ALA A 34 5.83 -7.55 -3.10
C ALA A 34 7.02 -8.02 -2.26
N LEU A 35 6.87 -9.11 -1.48
CA LEU A 35 7.94 -9.70 -0.70
C LEU A 35 9.10 -10.18 -1.59
N LYS A 36 8.78 -10.86 -2.70
CA LYS A 36 9.79 -11.32 -3.67
C LYS A 36 10.56 -10.14 -4.29
N LEU A 37 9.88 -9.04 -4.62
CA LEU A 37 10.53 -7.84 -5.14
C LEU A 37 11.45 -7.21 -4.10
N ALA A 38 11.01 -7.10 -2.85
CA ALA A 38 11.82 -6.59 -1.74
C ALA A 38 13.05 -7.46 -1.49
N GLN A 39 12.89 -8.80 -1.44
CA GLN A 39 14.00 -9.74 -1.29
C GLN A 39 14.99 -9.64 -2.43
N GLY A 40 14.50 -9.59 -3.68
CA GLY A 40 15.37 -9.44 -4.85
C GLY A 40 16.13 -8.12 -4.85
N TYR A 41 15.50 -7.03 -4.41
CA TYR A 41 16.19 -5.75 -4.22
C TYR A 41 17.28 -5.86 -3.15
N LEU A 42 16.97 -6.46 -2.01
CA LEU A 42 17.89 -6.58 -0.87
C LEU A 42 19.10 -7.44 -1.23
N GLN A 43 18.90 -8.61 -1.84
CA GLN A 43 19.98 -9.49 -2.29
C GLN A 43 20.98 -8.80 -3.23
N ARG A 44 20.53 -7.84 -4.04
CA ARG A 44 21.40 -7.09 -4.96
C ARG A 44 22.15 -5.94 -4.29
N ASN A 45 21.62 -5.37 -3.21
CA ASN A 45 22.12 -4.12 -2.62
C ASN A 45 22.74 -4.31 -1.23
N ASP A 46 22.25 -5.26 -0.46
CA ASP A 46 22.77 -5.70 0.83
C ASP A 46 22.40 -7.18 1.06
N PRO A 47 23.23 -8.14 0.61
CA PRO A 47 22.95 -9.58 0.71
C PRO A 47 22.77 -10.09 2.15
N LYS A 48 23.21 -9.33 3.16
CA LYS A 48 23.07 -9.67 4.57
C LYS A 48 21.86 -8.98 5.22
N GLY A 49 21.18 -8.11 4.48
CA GLY A 49 20.02 -7.39 4.96
C GLY A 49 18.86 -8.34 5.28
N VAL A 50 18.03 -7.93 6.23
CA VAL A 50 16.84 -8.68 6.65
C VAL A 50 15.61 -7.78 6.53
N ILE A 51 14.52 -8.32 5.98
CA ILE A 51 13.21 -7.67 5.95
C ILE A 51 12.51 -7.93 7.28
N VAL A 52 12.11 -6.88 8.00
CA VAL A 52 11.44 -6.99 9.32
C VAL A 52 9.97 -6.65 9.27
N GLY A 53 9.49 -6.10 8.16
CA GLY A 53 8.08 -5.76 7.98
C GLY A 53 7.76 -5.47 6.54
N LEU A 54 6.52 -5.78 6.17
CA LEU A 54 5.91 -5.44 4.90
C LEU A 54 4.49 -4.94 5.17
N THR A 55 4.23 -3.65 4.92
CA THR A 55 2.96 -3.01 5.23
C THR A 55 2.29 -2.50 3.97
N LEU A 56 0.98 -2.74 3.82
CA LEU A 56 0.20 -2.10 2.76
C LEU A 56 -0.19 -0.70 3.23
N GLU A 57 0.28 0.32 2.52
CA GLU A 57 -0.03 1.71 2.79
C GLU A 57 -0.99 2.26 1.73
N LYS A 58 -1.94 3.07 2.17
CA LYS A 58 -2.86 3.80 1.30
C LYS A 58 -2.73 5.29 1.60
N GLY A 59 -2.48 6.10 0.58
CA GLY A 59 -2.42 7.56 0.75
C GLY A 59 -3.70 8.13 1.36
N ALA A 60 -3.58 9.17 2.19
CA ALA A 60 -4.68 9.74 2.97
C ALA A 60 -5.73 10.52 2.14
N LEU A 61 -5.47 10.79 0.86
CA LEU A 61 -6.38 11.54 -0.02
C LEU A 61 -7.39 10.61 -0.71
N LEU A 62 -8.56 11.13 -1.08
CA LEU A 62 -9.56 10.41 -1.88
C LEU A 62 -8.92 9.97 -3.22
N GLY A 63 -8.52 8.70 -3.32
CA GLY A 63 -7.75 8.17 -4.44
C GLY A 63 -6.27 7.90 -4.15
N GLY A 64 -5.86 7.97 -2.89
CA GLY A 64 -4.48 7.74 -2.47
C GLY A 64 -3.91 6.43 -3.00
N THR A 65 -2.76 6.53 -3.65
CA THR A 65 -2.08 5.40 -4.29
C THR A 65 -1.75 4.35 -3.23
N GLN A 66 -2.19 3.11 -3.46
CA GLN A 66 -1.77 1.98 -2.65
C GLN A 66 -0.32 1.63 -2.98
N ARG A 67 0.46 1.28 -1.97
CA ARG A 67 1.84 0.80 -2.11
C ARG A 67 2.18 -0.16 -0.98
N TRP A 68 3.07 -1.09 -1.23
CA TRP A 68 3.71 -1.85 -0.17
C TRP A 68 4.95 -1.12 0.33
N TYR A 69 5.18 -1.13 1.63
CA TYR A 69 6.38 -0.61 2.26
C TYR A 69 7.12 -1.75 2.97
N ALA A 70 8.30 -2.08 2.47
CA ALA A 70 9.21 -3.06 3.07
C ALA A 70 10.22 -2.34 3.98
N LYS A 71 10.35 -2.79 5.23
CA LYS A 71 11.28 -2.22 6.22
C LYS A 71 12.47 -3.14 6.44
N TRP A 72 13.67 -2.56 6.50
CA TRP A 72 14.92 -3.28 6.76
C TRP A 72 15.22 -3.38 8.27
N ALA A 73 15.88 -4.46 8.71
CA ALA A 73 16.38 -4.61 10.08
C ALA A 73 17.49 -3.61 10.38
N ALA A 74 18.44 -3.49 9.45
CA ALA A 74 19.53 -2.54 9.49
C ALA A 74 19.45 -1.63 8.26
N PRO A 75 19.72 -0.32 8.41
CA PRO A 75 19.69 0.57 7.27
C PRO A 75 20.86 0.33 6.32
N ILE A 76 20.60 0.42 5.02
CA ILE A 76 21.64 0.32 3.99
C ILE A 76 22.27 1.70 3.81
N ARG A 77 23.60 1.80 3.94
CA ARG A 77 24.34 3.05 3.73
C ARG A 77 24.91 3.09 2.32
N ARG A 78 24.50 4.08 1.51
CA ARG A 78 25.03 4.28 0.15
C ARG A 78 25.14 5.76 -0.17
N ALA A 79 26.33 6.20 -0.62
CA ALA A 79 26.58 7.58 -1.06
C ALA A 79 26.09 8.65 -0.07
N GLY A 80 26.38 8.47 1.22
CA GLY A 80 25.98 9.40 2.29
C GLY A 80 24.49 9.37 2.65
N LYS A 81 23.69 8.49 2.03
CA LYS A 81 22.26 8.32 2.31
C LYS A 81 22.02 7.04 3.10
N THR A 82 21.05 7.09 4.01
CA THR A 82 20.60 5.98 4.85
C THR A 82 19.26 5.48 4.33
N GLU A 83 19.27 4.36 3.63
CA GLU A 83 18.06 3.70 3.16
C GLU A 83 17.49 2.82 4.28
N ILE A 84 16.23 3.06 4.66
CA ILE A 84 15.56 2.39 5.78
C ILE A 84 14.51 1.37 5.31
N GLY A 85 14.17 1.40 4.03
CA GLY A 85 13.14 0.55 3.44
C GLY A 85 12.95 0.80 1.95
N LEU A 86 11.92 0.17 1.41
CA LEU A 86 11.56 0.19 0.00
C LEU A 86 10.05 0.31 -0.16
N GLU A 87 9.61 1.30 -0.91
CA GLU A 87 8.24 1.39 -1.40
C GLU A 87 8.11 0.63 -2.73
N ILE A 88 7.02 -0.10 -2.86
CA ILE A 88 6.69 -0.92 -4.02
C ILE A 88 5.29 -0.52 -4.45
N ALA A 89 5.18 0.19 -5.56
CA ALA A 89 3.90 0.57 -6.12
C ALA A 89 3.14 -0.67 -6.64
N MET A 90 1.83 -0.52 -6.85
CA MET A 90 0.97 -1.63 -7.30
C MET A 90 1.30 -2.15 -8.71
N ASP A 91 2.07 -1.40 -9.50
CA ASP A 91 2.62 -1.81 -10.80
C ASP A 91 3.99 -2.52 -10.69
N GLY A 92 4.52 -2.65 -9.47
CA GLY A 92 5.85 -3.22 -9.19
C GLY A 92 7.00 -2.21 -9.23
N THR A 93 6.74 -0.92 -9.47
CA THR A 93 7.76 0.14 -9.45
C THR A 93 8.37 0.27 -8.05
N LEU A 94 9.71 0.33 -7.98
CA LEU A 94 10.48 0.34 -6.73
C LEU A 94 11.02 1.73 -6.41
N THR A 95 10.72 2.24 -5.22
CA THR A 95 11.22 3.53 -4.73
C THR A 95 11.92 3.36 -3.39
N ARG A 96 13.18 3.82 -3.31
CA ARG A 96 13.97 3.75 -2.07
C ARG A 96 13.43 4.71 -1.03
N VAL A 97 13.26 4.25 0.20
CA VAL A 97 12.93 5.11 1.32
C VAL A 97 14.21 5.46 2.07
N VAL A 98 14.61 6.72 1.94
CA VAL A 98 15.80 7.27 2.59
C VAL A 98 15.37 8.00 3.85
N GLY A 99 15.81 7.50 5.01
CA GLY A 99 15.67 8.24 6.26
C GLY A 99 16.62 9.43 6.29
N ARG A 100 16.24 10.51 6.98
CA ARG A 100 17.25 11.48 7.44
C ARG A 100 18.21 10.68 8.33
N GLY A 101 19.48 10.58 7.91
CA GLY A 101 20.49 9.87 8.68
C GLY A 101 20.39 10.30 10.14
N ALA A 102 20.41 9.34 11.06
CA ALA A 102 20.55 9.65 12.47
C ALA A 102 21.72 10.63 12.58
N LEU A 103 21.43 11.87 13.00
CA LEU A 103 22.45 12.77 13.50
C LEU A 103 23.13 11.99 14.62
N VAL A 104 24.30 11.44 14.34
CA VAL A 104 25.23 11.07 15.39
C VAL A 104 25.66 12.41 15.96
N LEU A 105 24.94 12.87 16.98
CA LEU A 105 25.45 13.93 17.83
C LEU A 105 26.72 13.36 18.49
N PRO A 106 27.84 14.10 18.43
CA PRO A 106 29.10 13.68 19.04
C PRO A 106 28.97 13.47 20.55
#